data_AF-A0AAW3WHJ1-F1
#
_entry.id   AF-A0AAW3WHJ1-F1
#
_cell.length_a   1.000
_cell.length_b   1.000
_cell.length_c   1.000
_cell.angle_alpha   90.00
_cell.angle_beta   90.00
_cell.angle_gamma   90.00
#
_symmetry.space_group_name_H-M   'P 1'
#
loop_
_entity.id
_entity.type
_entity.pdbx_description
1 polymer ?
#
loop_
_entity_poly.entity_id
_entity_poly.type
_entity_poly.pdbx_seq_one_letter_code
_entity_poly.pdbx_strand_id
1 'polypeptide(L)' 'NKVLDRIAKEKGVSNSALAIAWILRHPAKIQPIIGSTNKSRLKDICTATNVTLSREEWYEIYLSAGNKLP' A
#
# COMPACT_ATOMS: atom_id res chain seq x y z
N ASN A 1 -2.51 -12.95 -1.90
CA ASN A 1 -2.16 -11.67 -1.22
C ASN A 1 -1.75 -11.82 0.25
N LYS A 2 -1.19 -12.97 0.67
CA LYS A 2 -0.87 -13.22 2.09
C LYS A 2 0.11 -12.20 2.71
N VAL A 3 1.09 -11.73 1.91
CA VAL A 3 2.06 -10.71 2.34
C VAL A 3 1.38 -9.36 2.57
N LEU A 4 0.57 -8.90 1.62
CA LEU A 4 -0.20 -7.66 1.74
C LEU A 4 -1.11 -7.71 2.97
N ASP A 5 -1.84 -8.83 3.16
CA ASP A 5 -2.73 -9.02 4.31
C ASP A 5 -1.98 -8.95 5.64
N ARG A 6 -0.81 -9.58 5.72
CA ARG A 6 0.05 -9.60 6.92
C ARG A 6 0.54 -8.19 7.27
N ILE A 7 1.15 -7.50 6.31
CA ILE A 7 1.70 -6.16 6.53
C ILE A 7 0.57 -5.18 6.83
N ALA A 8 -0.60 -5.32 6.19
CA ALA A 8 -1.74 -4.42 6.43
C ALA A 8 -2.23 -4.54 7.88
N LYS A 9 -2.29 -5.79 8.38
CA LYS A 9 -2.60 -6.07 9.79
C LYS A 9 -1.56 -5.51 10.75
N GLU A 10 -0.26 -5.67 10.45
CA GLU A 10 0.84 -5.13 11.26
C GLU A 10 0.82 -3.59 11.33
N LYS A 11 0.45 -2.94 10.22
CA LYS A 11 0.33 -1.47 10.12
C LYS A 11 -1.04 -0.94 10.58
N GLY A 12 -1.99 -1.83 10.92
CA GLY A 12 -3.34 -1.44 11.37
C GLY A 12 -4.19 -0.75 10.31
N VAL A 13 -3.99 -1.04 9.02
CA VAL A 13 -4.72 -0.43 7.90
C VAL A 13 -5.39 -1.49 7.02
N SER A 14 -6.29 -1.07 6.15
CA SER A 14 -6.86 -1.97 5.15
C SER A 14 -5.84 -2.33 4.06
N ASN A 15 -6.07 -3.44 3.37
CA ASN A 15 -5.29 -3.82 2.20
C ASN A 15 -5.30 -2.75 1.09
N SER A 16 -6.42 -2.03 0.94
CA SER A 16 -6.54 -0.97 -0.06
C SER A 16 -5.66 0.22 0.32
N ALA A 17 -5.67 0.61 1.60
CA ALA A 17 -4.78 1.63 2.11
C ALA A 17 -3.30 1.21 2.00
N LEU A 18 -2.96 -0.04 2.33
CA LEU A 18 -1.59 -0.54 2.21
C LEU A 18 -1.08 -0.51 0.75
N ALA A 19 -1.93 -0.91 -0.21
CA ALA A 19 -1.56 -0.84 -1.64
C ALA A 19 -1.27 0.59 -2.10
N ILE A 20 -2.03 1.57 -1.59
CA ILE A 20 -1.77 2.99 -1.86
C ILE A 20 -0.50 3.47 -1.16
N ALA A 21 -0.25 3.06 0.09
CA ALA A 21 0.99 3.38 0.81
C ALA A 21 2.23 2.84 0.07
N TRP A 22 2.12 1.64 -0.52
CA TRP A 22 3.18 1.04 -1.33
C TRP A 22 3.56 1.92 -2.52
N ILE A 23 2.59 2.41 -3.30
CA ILE A 23 2.92 3.27 -4.44
C ILE A 23 3.39 4.67 -4.02
N LEU A 24 2.83 5.23 -2.93
CA LEU A 24 3.23 6.53 -2.38
C LEU A 24 4.69 6.54 -1.89
N ARG A 25 5.23 5.40 -1.48
CA ARG A 25 6.62 5.29 -1.03
C ARG A 25 7.64 5.45 -2.17
N HIS A 26 7.22 5.31 -3.42
CA HIS A 26 8.08 5.36 -4.59
C HIS A 26 8.73 6.76 -4.75
N PRO A 27 10.04 6.85 -5.06
CA PRO A 27 10.77 8.12 -5.13
C PRO A 27 10.27 9.08 -6.22
N ALA A 28 9.55 8.58 -7.23
CA ALA A 28 8.98 9.40 -8.31
C ALA A 28 7.81 10.30 -7.88
N LYS A 29 7.44 10.35 -6.59
CA LYS A 29 6.36 11.20 -6.05
C LYS A 29 5.03 10.99 -6.78
N ILE A 30 4.63 9.73 -6.91
CA ILE A 30 3.41 9.34 -7.62
C ILE A 30 2.19 9.89 -6.89
N GLN A 31 1.23 10.43 -7.64
CA GLN A 31 -0.06 10.92 -7.13
C GLN A 31 -1.19 9.94 -7.52
N PRO A 32 -1.67 9.09 -6.60
CA PRO A 32 -2.75 8.16 -6.89
C PRO A 32 -4.09 8.89 -7.06
N ILE A 33 -4.87 8.51 -8.08
CA ILE A 33 -6.24 8.96 -8.26
C ILE A 33 -7.18 7.86 -7.79
N ILE A 34 -8.01 8.15 -6.78
CA ILE A 34 -8.93 7.17 -6.19
C ILE A 34 -10.31 7.27 -6.85
N GLY A 35 -10.69 6.25 -7.62
CA GLY A 35 -11.96 6.22 -8.35
C GLY A 35 -13.21 5.84 -7.51
N SER A 36 -13.13 5.85 -6.18
CA SER A 36 -14.26 5.44 -5.34
C SER A 36 -15.19 6.61 -5.05
N THR A 37 -16.48 6.43 -5.30
CA THR A 37 -17.55 7.37 -4.88
C THR A 37 -18.04 7.10 -3.44
N ASN A 38 -17.60 6.00 -2.83
CA ASN A 38 -17.97 5.66 -1.46
C ASN A 38 -17.09 6.45 -0.46
N LYS A 39 -17.72 7.33 0.32
CA LYS A 39 -17.04 8.17 1.31
C LYS A 39 -16.30 7.38 2.40
N SER A 40 -16.84 6.27 2.88
CA SER A 40 -16.17 5.48 3.92
C SER A 40 -14.92 4.80 3.38
N ARG A 41 -15.00 4.25 2.17
CA ARG A 41 -13.85 3.66 1.47
C ARG A 41 -12.79 4.70 1.14
N LEU A 42 -13.19 5.91 0.74
CA LEU A 42 -12.24 6.99 0.49
C LEU A 42 -11.50 7.37 1.77
N LYS A 43 -12.20 7.54 2.90
CA LYS A 43 -11.59 7.82 4.20
C LYS A 43 -10.62 6.71 4.63
N ASP A 44 -11.00 5.46 4.45
CA ASP A 44 -10.14 4.31 4.73
C ASP A 44 -8.85 4.36 3.89
N ILE A 45 -8.94 4.60 2.59
CA ILE A 45 -7.77 4.73 1.71
C ILE A 45 -6.86 5.89 2.13
N CYS A 46 -7.42 7.01 2.59
CA CYS A 46 -6.63 8.14 3.07
C CYS A 46 -5.71 7.78 4.24
N THR A 47 -6.00 6.73 5.01
CA THR A 47 -5.09 6.26 6.09
C THR A 47 -3.72 5.83 5.56
N ALA A 48 -3.61 5.52 4.26
CA ALA A 48 -2.36 5.17 3.58
C ALA A 48 -1.24 6.22 3.75
N THR A 49 -1.59 7.51 3.90
CA THR A 49 -0.59 8.58 4.05
C THR A 49 0.16 8.52 5.38
N ASN A 50 -0.40 7.81 6.36
CA ASN A 50 0.19 7.64 7.68
C ASN A 50 1.05 6.36 7.77
N VAL A 51 1.10 5.58 6.68
CA VAL A 51 1.84 4.32 6.64
C VAL A 51 3.22 4.56 6.08
N THR A 52 4.25 4.25 6.88
CA THR A 52 5.63 4.20 6.40
C THR A 52 6.04 2.75 6.19
N LEU A 53 6.40 2.43 4.95
CA LEU A 53 6.99 1.13 4.59
C LEU A 53 8.51 1.22 4.63
N SER A 54 9.13 0.21 5.24
CA SER A 54 10.55 -0.07 5.09
C SER A 54 10.85 -0.50 3.65
N ARG A 55 12.14 -0.50 3.28
CA ARG A 55 12.54 -0.98 1.95
C ARG A 55 12.25 -2.47 1.80
N GLU A 56 12.49 -3.23 2.87
CA GLU A 56 12.23 -4.67 2.95
C GLU A 56 10.75 -4.95 2.74
N GLU A 57 9.86 -4.27 3.46
CA GLU A 57 8.40 -4.41 3.29
C GLU A 57 7.96 -4.04 1.86
N TRP A 58 8.54 -2.98 1.30
CA TRP A 58 8.22 -2.54 -0.07
C TRP A 58 8.59 -3.60 -1.11
N TYR A 59 9.79 -4.18 -0.99
CA TYR A 59 10.27 -5.22 -1.89
C TYR A 59 9.58 -6.57 -1.65
N GLU A 60 9.21 -6.88 -0.41
CA GLU A 60 8.47 -8.10 -0.10
C GLU A 60 7.09 -8.08 -0.80
N ILE A 61 6.39 -6.95 -0.75
CA ILE A 61 5.14 -6.75 -1.49
C ILE A 61 5.39 -6.92 -3.00
N TYR A 62 6.43 -6.27 -3.53
CA TYR A 62 6.79 -6.34 -4.97
C TYR A 62 7.07 -7.78 -5.44
N LEU A 63 7.89 -8.53 -4.68
CA LEU A 63 8.23 -9.94 -4.96
C LEU A 63 7.01 -10.86 -4.82
N SER A 64 6.15 -10.61 -3.82
CA SER A 64 4.94 -11.41 -3.59
C SER A 64 3.94 -11.33 -4.74
N ALA A 65 4.02 -10.27 -5.56
CA ALA A 65 3.23 -10.11 -6.78
C ALA A 65 3.80 -10.89 -7.99
N GLY A 66 4.88 -11.66 -7.80
CA GLY A 66 5.52 -12.47 -8.84
C GLY A 66 6.60 -11.73 -9.63
N ASN A 67 6.93 -10.51 -9.26
CA ASN A 67 8.03 -9.77 -9.88
C ASN A 67 9.38 -10.31 -9.41
N LYS A 68 10.40 -10.21 -10.28
CA LYS A 68 11.78 -10.54 -9.94
C LYS A 68 12.56 -9.25 -9.71
N LEU A 69 13.41 -9.23 -8.69
CA LEU A 69 14.41 -8.18 -8.57
C LEU A 69 15.49 -8.40 -9.64
N PRO A 70 15.92 -7.33 -10.33
CA PRO A 70 17.05 -7.41 -11.25
C PRO A 70 18.37 -7.71 -10.52
#